data_AF-A0A1I1PLP8-F1
#
_entry.id   AF-A0A1I1PLP8-F1
#
_cell.length_a   1.000
_cell.length_b   1.000
_cell.length_c   1.000
_cell.angle_alpha   90.00
_cell.angle_beta   90.00
_cell.angle_gamma   90.00
#
_symmetry.space_group_name_H-M   'P 1'
#
loop_
_entity.id
_entity.type
_entity.pdbx_description
1 polymer ?
#
loop_
_entity_poly.entity_id
_entity_poly.type
_entity_poly.pdbx_seq_one_letter_code
_entity_poly.pdbx_strand_id
1 'polypeptide(L)'
;MPLTKEIYRDEYSLQTKEIFYNNKQQIIGTLEVNKANGEEHGQLGVYEYAGENYSLIKYKNGTKAYTHFTSQGHTVLGKTGWYSIEEAFSVQDFKYEKGVLIAENYRNQDGAKYSFSYSYQNGVKVSETTVALDGTVTKVNLVYQGTTLLSKATFINDQFSDQINYLYHQNNLLSEEQKFLKHKESLYLSSQKKFFYNAKKELEKTEHYGRYDSNLHLYKVEEMIRKGNERTMKHSFIPDLEMVIGHYDLATMHDHLRRENMEWAVSIFNKQYITTAKLQTFNHTIETVDDQGNIVETKMMHPENNEVMAKVLYRNEYNDKSLLEFVICYRVTEEGKAEESSIRKFYYKD
;
A
#
# COMPACT_ATOMS: atom_id res chain seq x y z
N MET A 1 11.06 -8.01 -24.39
CA MET A 1 12.02 -9.00 -23.85
C MET A 1 11.77 -9.17 -22.37
N PRO A 2 11.96 -10.36 -21.80
CA PRO A 2 11.72 -10.59 -20.38
C PRO A 2 12.77 -9.88 -19.52
N LEU A 3 12.31 -9.23 -18.45
CA LEU A 3 13.15 -8.66 -17.40
C LEU A 3 13.79 -9.79 -16.60
N THR A 4 15.07 -9.70 -16.28
CA THR A 4 15.81 -10.73 -15.55
C THR A 4 16.30 -10.23 -14.19
N LYS A 5 16.59 -8.93 -14.08
CA LYS A 5 17.07 -8.33 -12.84
C LYS A 5 16.68 -6.86 -12.75
N GLU A 6 16.39 -6.42 -11.53
CA GLU A 6 16.33 -5.00 -11.18
C GLU A 6 17.33 -4.69 -10.08
N ILE A 7 17.92 -3.50 -10.13
CA ILE A 7 18.80 -2.99 -9.08
C ILE A 7 18.36 -1.57 -8.72
N TYR A 8 18.12 -1.36 -7.43
CA TYR A 8 17.79 -0.07 -6.83
C TYR A 8 18.95 0.33 -5.93
N ARG A 9 19.42 1.57 -6.03
CA ARG A 9 20.44 2.13 -5.15
C ARG A 9 20.09 3.56 -4.78
N ASP A 10 20.40 3.93 -3.54
CA ASP A 10 20.44 5.33 -3.14
C ASP A 10 21.73 6.01 -3.64
N GLU A 11 21.80 7.33 -3.47
CA GLU A 11 22.89 8.20 -3.92
C GLU A 11 24.29 7.73 -3.52
N TYR A 12 24.43 7.12 -2.33
CA TYR A 12 25.70 6.64 -1.79
C TYR A 12 25.86 5.12 -1.86
N SER A 13 24.90 4.42 -2.46
CA SER A 13 24.80 2.95 -2.43
C SER A 13 24.91 2.36 -1.01
N LEU A 14 24.46 3.10 0.00
CA LEU A 14 24.31 2.61 1.36
C LEU A 14 23.16 1.63 1.42
N GLN A 15 22.09 1.88 0.66
CA GLN A 15 20.97 0.97 0.49
C GLN A 15 20.94 0.44 -0.94
N THR A 16 20.94 -0.88 -1.07
CA THR A 16 20.77 -1.56 -2.37
C THR A 16 19.66 -2.60 -2.26
N LYS A 17 18.80 -2.65 -3.28
CA LYS A 17 17.84 -3.74 -3.46
C LYS A 17 18.01 -4.37 -4.83
N GLU A 18 18.15 -5.69 -4.87
CA GLU A 18 18.17 -6.47 -6.10
C GLU A 18 16.95 -7.38 -6.15
N ILE A 19 16.32 -7.47 -7.32
CA ILE A 19 15.19 -8.39 -7.59
C ILE A 19 15.59 -9.24 -8.80
N PHE A 20 15.38 -10.55 -8.72
CA PHE A 20 15.74 -11.50 -9.75
C PHE A 20 14.52 -12.23 -10.29
N TYR A 21 14.45 -12.40 -11.60
CA TYR A 21 13.31 -13.00 -12.28
C TYR A 21 13.70 -14.26 -13.06
N ASN A 22 12.82 -15.25 -13.11
CA ASN A 22 12.97 -16.41 -14.00
C ASN A 22 12.39 -16.13 -15.41
N ASN A 23 12.51 -17.12 -16.31
CA ASN A 23 11.98 -17.03 -17.68
C ASN A 23 10.44 -16.87 -17.74
N LYS A 24 9.71 -17.16 -16.66
CA LYS A 24 8.25 -16.96 -16.54
C LYS A 24 7.91 -15.59 -15.93
N GLN A 25 8.89 -14.70 -15.74
CA GLN A 25 8.73 -13.39 -15.09
C GLN A 25 8.27 -13.47 -13.62
N GLN A 26 8.56 -14.58 -12.96
CA GLN A 26 8.33 -14.74 -11.53
C GLN A 26 9.58 -14.32 -10.76
N ILE A 27 9.41 -13.63 -9.64
CA ILE A 27 10.51 -13.28 -8.73
C ILE A 27 11.05 -14.57 -8.13
N ILE A 28 12.35 -14.83 -8.28
CA ILE A 28 13.03 -16.02 -7.71
C ILE A 28 13.95 -15.67 -6.55
N GLY A 29 14.28 -14.39 -6.38
CA GLY A 29 15.08 -13.93 -5.27
C GLY A 29 15.03 -12.42 -5.11
N THR A 30 15.24 -11.97 -3.87
CA THR A 30 15.45 -10.56 -3.53
C THR A 30 16.61 -10.43 -2.57
N LEU A 31 17.50 -9.47 -2.78
CA LEU A 31 18.56 -9.13 -1.84
C LEU A 31 18.43 -7.67 -1.46
N GLU A 32 18.25 -7.39 -0.17
CA GLU A 32 18.27 -6.03 0.38
C GLU A 32 19.51 -5.90 1.26
N VAL A 33 20.31 -4.85 1.03
CA VAL A 33 21.54 -4.57 1.76
C VAL A 33 21.50 -3.12 2.23
N ASN A 34 21.80 -2.91 3.50
CA ASN A 34 21.97 -1.61 4.12
C ASN A 34 23.35 -1.57 4.81
N LYS A 35 24.16 -0.58 4.45
CA LYS A 35 25.46 -0.31 5.07
C LYS A 35 25.29 0.89 5.99
N ALA A 36 25.24 0.65 7.29
CA ALA A 36 25.15 1.71 8.29
C ALA A 36 26.32 1.56 9.27
N ASN A 37 27.01 2.67 9.57
CA ASN A 37 28.09 2.73 10.56
C ASN A 37 29.23 1.70 10.35
N GLY A 38 29.49 1.31 9.10
CA GLY A 38 30.51 0.30 8.77
C GLY A 38 30.06 -1.16 8.94
N GLU A 39 28.83 -1.40 9.40
CA GLU A 39 28.21 -2.72 9.45
C GLU A 39 27.28 -2.93 8.25
N GLU A 40 27.32 -4.14 7.68
CA GLU A 40 26.38 -4.56 6.65
C GLU A 40 25.21 -5.30 7.31
N HIS A 41 24.02 -4.72 7.20
CA HIS A 41 22.78 -5.43 7.45
C HIS A 41 22.19 -5.86 6.12
N GLY A 42 21.71 -7.09 6.05
CA GLY A 42 21.18 -7.62 4.81
C GLY A 42 20.08 -8.63 5.04
N GLN A 43 19.19 -8.72 4.07
CA GLN A 43 18.11 -9.68 4.04
C GLN A 43 18.02 -10.29 2.64
N LEU A 44 18.03 -11.63 2.62
CA LEU A 44 17.84 -12.42 1.42
C LEU A 44 16.43 -13.03 1.46
N GLY A 45 15.67 -12.86 0.39
CA GLY A 45 14.41 -13.55 0.13
C GLY A 45 14.58 -14.55 -1.00
N VAL A 46 14.18 -15.80 -0.77
CA VAL A 46 14.20 -16.89 -1.76
C VAL A 46 12.76 -17.30 -2.04
N TYR A 47 12.40 -17.38 -3.32
CA TYR A 47 11.05 -17.77 -3.75
C TYR A 47 11.10 -19.18 -4.34
N GLU A 48 10.55 -20.14 -3.61
CA GLU A 48 10.54 -21.55 -4.00
C GLU A 48 9.17 -21.91 -4.58
N TYR A 49 9.12 -22.18 -5.89
CA TYR A 49 7.88 -22.52 -6.59
C TYR A 49 7.65 -24.03 -6.67
N ALA A 50 6.44 -24.46 -6.34
CA ALA A 50 5.94 -25.82 -6.51
C ALA A 50 4.62 -25.79 -7.30
N GLY A 51 4.73 -25.76 -8.63
CA GLY A 51 3.59 -25.53 -9.52
C GLY A 51 3.11 -24.08 -9.44
N GLU A 52 1.84 -23.88 -9.07
CA GLU A 52 1.27 -22.55 -8.81
C GLU A 52 1.53 -22.05 -7.37
N ASN A 53 1.86 -22.96 -6.45
CA ASN A 53 2.20 -22.62 -5.07
C ASN A 53 3.62 -22.08 -4.98
N TYR A 54 3.90 -21.27 -3.96
CA TYR A 54 5.27 -20.93 -3.64
C TYR A 54 5.47 -20.59 -2.16
N SER A 55 6.72 -20.67 -1.72
CA SER A 55 7.16 -20.23 -0.40
C SER A 55 8.14 -19.07 -0.54
N LEU A 56 7.95 -18.00 0.23
CA LEU A 56 8.92 -16.94 0.43
C LEU A 56 9.69 -17.21 1.71
N ILE A 57 10.98 -17.54 1.57
CA ILE A 57 11.88 -17.87 2.66
C ILE A 57 12.85 -16.72 2.85
N LYS A 58 12.90 -16.17 4.06
CA LYS A 58 13.70 -14.98 4.38
C LYS A 58 14.85 -15.33 5.31
N TYR A 59 16.02 -14.83 4.98
CA TYR A 59 17.27 -15.02 5.70
C TYR A 59 17.88 -13.69 6.09
N LYS A 60 18.42 -13.60 7.31
CA LYS A 60 19.20 -12.45 7.76
C LYS A 60 20.68 -12.59 7.35
N ASN A 61 21.38 -11.46 7.32
CA ASN A 61 22.83 -11.43 7.29
C ASN A 61 23.43 -12.35 8.37
N GLY A 62 24.51 -13.05 8.02
CA GLY A 62 25.19 -14.01 8.90
C GLY A 62 24.67 -15.46 8.83
N THR A 63 23.55 -15.72 8.16
CA THR A 63 23.10 -17.10 7.89
C THR A 63 23.93 -17.76 6.79
N LYS A 64 23.98 -19.11 6.76
CA LYS A 64 24.76 -19.85 5.75
C LYS A 64 24.18 -19.62 4.36
N ALA A 65 22.86 -19.63 4.21
CA ALA A 65 22.18 -19.28 2.96
C ALA A 65 22.57 -17.87 2.46
N TYR A 66 22.58 -16.86 3.35
CA TYR A 66 22.98 -15.51 2.97
C TYR A 66 24.43 -15.46 2.49
N THR A 67 25.37 -16.04 3.23
CA THR A 67 26.80 -16.09 2.85
C THR A 67 27.02 -16.88 1.55
N HIS A 68 26.29 -17.97 1.35
CA HIS A 68 26.38 -18.75 0.11
C HIS A 68 25.86 -17.95 -1.08
N PHE A 69 24.74 -17.26 -0.93
CA PHE A 69 24.19 -16.40 -1.98
C PHE A 69 25.12 -15.24 -2.33
N THR A 70 25.65 -14.51 -1.35
CA THR A 70 26.50 -13.35 -1.61
C THR A 70 27.86 -13.73 -2.22
N SER A 71 28.34 -14.96 -1.99
CA SER A 71 29.57 -15.47 -2.61
C SER A 71 29.38 -16.01 -4.03
N GLN A 72 28.27 -16.71 -4.31
CA GLN A 72 28.00 -17.33 -5.63
C GLN A 72 27.13 -16.46 -6.55
N GLY A 73 26.51 -15.41 -5.99
CA GLY A 73 25.57 -14.53 -6.65
C GLY A 73 24.30 -15.21 -7.12
N HIS A 74 23.59 -14.57 -8.06
CA HIS A 74 22.31 -15.03 -8.61
C HIS A 74 22.34 -16.42 -9.27
N THR A 75 23.52 -16.99 -9.53
CA THR A 75 23.69 -18.29 -10.17
C THR A 75 23.17 -19.47 -9.33
N VAL A 76 22.95 -19.26 -8.02
CA VAL A 76 22.35 -20.27 -7.13
C VAL A 76 20.83 -20.23 -7.16
N LEU A 77 20.21 -19.13 -7.61
CA LEU A 77 18.75 -19.03 -7.67
C LEU A 77 18.17 -20.04 -8.65
N GLY A 78 17.07 -20.67 -8.25
CA GLY A 78 16.43 -21.74 -9.01
C GLY A 78 17.13 -23.10 -8.93
N LYS A 79 18.24 -23.21 -8.19
CA LYS A 79 18.85 -24.51 -7.82
C LYS A 79 18.37 -24.93 -6.44
N THR A 80 18.30 -26.24 -6.20
CA THR A 80 17.91 -26.83 -4.92
C THR A 80 19.13 -27.10 -4.04
N GLY A 81 18.96 -27.05 -2.71
CA GLY A 81 19.94 -27.59 -1.75
C GLY A 81 21.09 -26.66 -1.35
N TRP A 82 21.06 -25.37 -1.71
CA TRP A 82 22.07 -24.39 -1.29
C TRP A 82 21.68 -23.57 -0.04
N TYR A 83 20.43 -23.73 0.43
CA TYR A 83 19.89 -23.12 1.64
C TYR A 83 19.17 -24.17 2.50
N SER A 84 18.97 -23.87 3.78
CA SER A 84 18.10 -24.64 4.67
C SER A 84 16.90 -23.82 5.13
N ILE A 85 15.71 -24.43 5.26
CA ILE A 85 14.54 -23.76 5.84
C ILE A 85 14.72 -23.57 7.37
N GLU A 86 15.53 -24.41 8.02
CA GLU A 86 15.72 -24.37 9.48
C GLU A 86 16.46 -23.11 9.95
N GLU A 87 17.29 -22.51 9.09
CA GLU A 87 17.99 -21.24 9.38
C GLU A 87 17.19 -19.99 8.96
N ALA A 88 15.98 -20.17 8.43
CA ALA A 88 15.16 -19.07 7.95
C ALA A 88 14.68 -18.20 9.11
N PHE A 89 14.83 -16.88 8.94
CA PHE A 89 14.24 -15.89 9.85
C PHE A 89 12.71 -15.93 9.78
N SER A 90 12.16 -16.11 8.58
CA SER A 90 10.73 -16.35 8.38
C SER A 90 10.44 -17.11 7.10
N VAL A 91 9.27 -17.76 7.08
CA VAL A 91 8.72 -18.47 5.94
C VAL A 91 7.27 -18.06 5.77
N GLN A 92 6.90 -17.68 4.54
CA GLN A 92 5.52 -17.43 4.15
C GLN A 92 5.15 -18.35 2.99
N ASP A 93 4.19 -19.23 3.21
CA ASP A 93 3.71 -20.20 2.23
C ASP A 93 2.43 -19.69 1.58
N PHE A 94 2.39 -19.67 0.25
CA PHE A 94 1.25 -19.23 -0.56
C PHE A 94 0.70 -20.41 -1.34
N LYS A 95 -0.59 -20.73 -1.10
CA LYS A 95 -1.28 -21.85 -1.73
C LYS A 95 -2.31 -21.36 -2.73
N TYR A 96 -2.21 -21.84 -3.95
CA TYR A 96 -3.11 -21.58 -5.05
C TYR A 96 -3.86 -22.86 -5.46
N GLU A 97 -5.09 -22.68 -5.90
CA GLU A 97 -5.87 -23.73 -6.56
C GLU A 97 -6.59 -23.12 -7.77
N LYS A 98 -6.41 -23.69 -8.96
CA LYS A 98 -7.02 -23.20 -10.22
C LYS A 98 -6.73 -21.72 -10.46
N GLY A 99 -5.49 -21.28 -10.24
CA GLY A 99 -5.04 -19.91 -10.48
C GLY A 99 -5.50 -18.86 -9.45
N VAL A 100 -6.17 -19.23 -8.36
CA VAL A 100 -6.55 -18.31 -7.27
C VAL A 100 -5.89 -18.66 -5.95
N LEU A 101 -5.50 -17.64 -5.17
CA LEU A 101 -4.90 -17.82 -3.85
C LEU A 101 -5.96 -18.27 -2.84
N ILE A 102 -5.76 -19.42 -2.20
CA ILE A 102 -6.70 -20.02 -1.24
C ILE A 102 -6.18 -20.01 0.21
N ALA A 103 -4.87 -19.89 0.42
CA ALA A 103 -4.32 -19.73 1.76
C ALA A 103 -2.93 -19.07 1.75
N GLU A 104 -2.64 -18.35 2.83
CA GLU A 104 -1.30 -17.90 3.19
C GLU A 104 -0.98 -18.35 4.60
N ASN A 105 0.23 -18.86 4.84
CA ASN A 105 0.66 -19.25 6.17
C ASN A 105 2.04 -18.64 6.46
N TYR A 106 2.14 -17.90 7.54
CA TYR A 106 3.39 -17.32 8.00
C TYR A 106 3.90 -18.02 9.24
N ARG A 107 5.22 -18.20 9.32
CA ARG A 107 5.94 -18.54 10.53
C ARG A 107 7.26 -17.77 10.60
N ASN A 108 7.69 -17.39 11.79
CA ASN A 108 9.05 -16.89 12.02
C ASN A 108 9.86 -17.82 12.93
N GLN A 109 11.14 -17.51 13.06
CA GLN A 109 12.08 -18.23 13.95
C GLN A 109 11.65 -18.24 15.43
N ASP A 110 10.90 -17.24 15.88
CA ASP A 110 10.43 -17.11 17.27
C ASP A 110 9.14 -17.93 17.51
N GLY A 111 8.65 -18.65 16.49
CA GLY A 111 7.45 -19.48 16.56
C GLY A 111 6.14 -18.73 16.36
N ALA A 112 6.18 -17.42 16.08
CA ALA A 112 5.00 -16.62 15.79
C ALA A 112 4.36 -17.08 14.47
N LYS A 113 3.04 -17.30 14.48
CA LYS A 113 2.27 -17.80 13.34
C LYS A 113 1.00 -17.02 13.13
N TYR A 114 0.74 -16.62 11.89
CA TYR A 114 -0.56 -16.14 11.46
C TYR A 114 -0.93 -16.81 10.14
N SER A 115 -2.22 -16.86 9.84
CA SER A 115 -2.71 -17.52 8.62
C SER A 115 -3.87 -16.76 8.01
N PHE A 116 -3.99 -16.90 6.70
CA PHE A 116 -5.10 -16.41 5.91
C PHE A 116 -5.70 -17.58 5.13
N SER A 117 -7.01 -17.59 5.00
CA SER A 117 -7.72 -18.51 4.13
C SER A 117 -8.79 -17.78 3.34
N TYR A 118 -9.01 -18.20 2.10
CA TYR A 118 -9.94 -17.54 1.18
C TYR A 118 -10.90 -18.56 0.60
N SER A 119 -12.17 -18.17 0.52
CA SER A 119 -13.21 -18.97 -0.13
C SER A 119 -13.73 -18.25 -1.36
N TYR A 120 -13.99 -19.02 -2.42
CA TYR A 120 -14.46 -18.51 -3.69
C TYR A 120 -15.77 -19.19 -4.09
N GLN A 121 -16.65 -18.43 -4.76
CA GLN A 121 -17.86 -18.93 -5.37
C GLN A 121 -18.01 -18.25 -6.73
N ASN A 122 -18.34 -19.00 -7.78
CA ASN A 122 -18.51 -18.46 -9.14
C ASN A 122 -17.31 -17.61 -9.63
N GLY A 123 -16.08 -17.99 -9.25
CA GLY A 123 -14.86 -17.30 -9.67
C GLY A 123 -14.51 -16.02 -8.91
N VAL A 124 -15.32 -15.60 -7.92
CA VAL A 124 -15.03 -14.42 -7.07
C VAL A 124 -14.77 -14.81 -5.62
N LYS A 125 -13.90 -14.06 -4.92
CA LYS A 125 -13.61 -14.25 -3.50
C LYS A 125 -14.82 -13.81 -2.68
N VAL A 126 -15.44 -14.73 -1.94
CA VAL A 126 -16.64 -14.48 -1.12
C VAL A 126 -16.35 -14.41 0.38
N SER A 127 -15.22 -14.94 0.83
CA SER A 127 -14.80 -14.82 2.22
C SER A 127 -13.28 -14.84 2.37
N GLU A 128 -12.82 -14.18 3.42
CA GLU A 128 -11.44 -14.19 3.91
C GLU A 128 -11.48 -14.43 5.42
N THR A 129 -10.60 -15.28 5.92
CA THR A 129 -10.45 -15.50 7.36
C THR A 129 -8.98 -15.42 7.72
N THR A 130 -8.69 -14.55 8.69
CA THR A 130 -7.36 -14.28 9.23
C THR A 130 -7.31 -14.76 10.67
N VAL A 131 -6.26 -15.50 11.03
CA VAL A 131 -5.96 -15.87 12.41
C VAL A 131 -4.67 -15.16 12.80
N ALA A 132 -4.76 -14.20 13.72
CA ALA A 132 -3.63 -13.42 14.21
C ALA A 132 -2.80 -14.21 15.23
N LEU A 133 -1.64 -13.64 15.61
CA LEU A 133 -0.68 -14.25 16.54
C LEU A 133 -1.28 -14.57 17.91
N ASP A 134 -2.18 -13.70 18.39
CA ASP A 134 -2.88 -13.80 19.68
C ASP A 134 -4.10 -14.75 19.63
N GLY A 135 -4.36 -15.37 18.47
CA GLY A 135 -5.53 -16.21 18.24
C GLY A 135 -6.79 -15.46 17.83
N THR A 136 -6.75 -14.13 17.71
CA THR A 136 -7.89 -13.34 17.22
C THR A 136 -8.24 -13.76 15.80
N VAL A 137 -9.51 -14.13 15.60
CA VAL A 137 -10.04 -14.55 14.29
C VAL A 137 -10.80 -13.38 13.67
N THR A 138 -10.33 -12.89 12.53
CA THR A 138 -11.05 -11.90 11.74
C THR A 138 -11.62 -12.56 10.49
N LYS A 139 -12.94 -12.50 10.33
CA LYS A 139 -13.64 -13.01 9.14
C LYS A 139 -14.24 -11.85 8.36
N VAL A 140 -13.99 -11.84 7.06
CA VAL A 140 -14.58 -10.90 6.11
C VAL A 140 -15.48 -11.68 5.17
N ASN A 141 -16.73 -11.24 5.02
CA ASN A 141 -17.69 -11.77 4.05
C ASN A 141 -17.94 -10.73 2.96
N LEU A 142 -17.95 -11.18 1.70
CA LEU A 142 -18.08 -10.35 0.51
C LEU A 142 -19.33 -10.77 -0.26
N VAL A 143 -20.19 -9.82 -0.60
CA VAL A 143 -21.45 -10.06 -1.33
C VAL A 143 -21.37 -9.38 -2.69
N TYR A 144 -21.75 -10.10 -3.74
CA TYR A 144 -21.68 -9.61 -5.12
C TYR A 144 -23.03 -9.70 -5.83
N GLN A 145 -23.19 -8.86 -6.85
CA GLN A 145 -24.15 -9.06 -7.94
C GLN A 145 -23.36 -9.27 -9.23
N GLY A 146 -23.36 -10.51 -9.73
CA GLY A 146 -22.42 -10.91 -10.79
C GLY A 146 -20.98 -10.78 -10.29
N THR A 147 -20.19 -9.92 -10.94
CA THR A 147 -18.81 -9.60 -10.54
C THR A 147 -18.69 -8.28 -9.75
N THR A 148 -19.79 -7.57 -9.53
CA THR A 148 -19.81 -6.28 -8.83
C THR A 148 -19.96 -6.48 -7.34
N LEU A 149 -18.98 -6.03 -6.54
CA LEU A 149 -19.01 -6.12 -5.08
C LEU A 149 -20.04 -5.15 -4.52
N LEU A 150 -21.04 -5.64 -3.79
CA LEU A 150 -22.09 -4.81 -3.18
C LEU A 150 -21.82 -4.48 -1.72
N SER A 151 -21.26 -5.42 -0.97
CA SER A 151 -20.94 -5.18 0.44
C SER A 151 -19.82 -6.07 0.96
N LYS A 152 -19.16 -5.58 1.99
CA LYS A 152 -18.18 -6.29 2.81
C LYS A 152 -18.62 -6.21 4.28
N ALA A 153 -18.66 -7.32 4.99
CA ALA A 153 -18.90 -7.33 6.44
C ALA A 153 -17.73 -7.98 7.17
N THR A 154 -17.26 -7.35 8.24
CA THR A 154 -16.13 -7.80 9.07
C THR A 154 -16.65 -8.29 10.42
N PHE A 155 -16.15 -9.45 10.84
CA PHE A 155 -16.42 -10.05 12.13
C PHE A 155 -15.11 -10.34 12.84
N ILE A 156 -15.01 -10.02 14.13
CA ILE A 156 -13.85 -10.30 14.98
C ILE A 156 -14.31 -11.23 16.08
N ASN A 157 -13.71 -12.42 16.18
CA ASN A 157 -14.13 -13.49 17.10
C ASN A 157 -15.65 -13.75 17.00
N ASP A 158 -16.13 -13.86 15.76
CA ASP A 158 -17.55 -14.01 15.36
C ASP A 158 -18.48 -12.86 15.80
N GLN A 159 -17.96 -11.77 16.34
CA GLN A 159 -18.72 -10.56 16.65
C GLN A 159 -18.66 -9.57 15.49
N PHE A 160 -19.80 -9.02 15.11
CA PHE A 160 -19.87 -7.96 14.10
C PHE A 160 -18.95 -6.78 14.48
N SER A 161 -18.09 -6.36 13.56
CA SER A 161 -17.22 -5.21 13.72
C SER A 161 -17.69 -4.04 12.86
N ASP A 162 -17.78 -4.25 11.55
CA ASP A 162 -18.19 -3.23 10.59
C ASP A 162 -18.81 -3.83 9.33
N GLN A 163 -19.52 -2.99 8.58
CA GLN A 163 -19.99 -3.31 7.24
C GLN A 163 -19.75 -2.13 6.31
N ILE A 164 -19.29 -2.41 5.09
CA ILE A 164 -19.13 -1.44 4.02
C ILE A 164 -20.09 -1.80 2.90
N ASN A 165 -20.90 -0.85 2.48
CA ASN A 165 -21.78 -0.96 1.31
C ASN A 165 -21.21 -0.12 0.16
N TYR A 166 -21.28 -0.67 -1.05
CA TYR A 166 -20.81 -0.05 -2.28
C TYR A 166 -22.01 0.25 -3.19
N LEU A 167 -22.16 1.51 -3.59
CA LEU A 167 -23.21 1.96 -4.50
C LEU A 167 -22.58 2.35 -5.83
N TYR A 168 -23.24 2.02 -6.94
CA TYR A 168 -22.74 2.24 -8.29
C TYR A 168 -23.73 3.05 -9.13
N HIS A 169 -23.22 3.89 -10.03
CA HIS A 169 -24.01 4.58 -11.05
C HIS A 169 -24.32 3.68 -12.26
N GLN A 170 -25.11 4.19 -13.23
CA GLN A 170 -25.59 3.51 -14.44
C GLN A 170 -24.50 2.99 -15.42
N ASN A 171 -23.22 2.95 -15.03
CA ASN A 171 -22.10 2.43 -15.81
C ASN A 171 -21.14 1.56 -14.98
N ASN A 172 -21.58 1.01 -13.85
CA ASN A 172 -20.74 0.27 -12.89
C ASN A 172 -19.56 1.08 -12.34
N LEU A 173 -19.63 2.41 -12.37
CA LEU A 173 -18.70 3.28 -11.67
C LEU A 173 -19.15 3.40 -10.21
N LEU A 174 -18.23 3.16 -9.27
CA LEU A 174 -18.50 3.26 -7.85
C LEU A 174 -18.86 4.70 -7.51
N SER A 175 -20.08 4.97 -7.05
CA SER A 175 -20.54 6.31 -6.68
C SER A 175 -20.30 6.60 -5.21
N GLU A 176 -20.52 5.61 -4.35
CA GLU A 176 -20.38 5.78 -2.91
C GLU A 176 -19.84 4.52 -2.23
N GLU A 177 -19.07 4.74 -1.16
CA GLU A 177 -18.70 3.73 -0.17
C GLU A 177 -19.26 4.18 1.18
N GLN A 178 -20.06 3.34 1.84
CA GLN A 178 -20.71 3.66 3.11
C GLN A 178 -20.28 2.67 4.19
N LYS A 179 -19.57 3.14 5.22
CA LYS A 179 -19.15 2.31 6.35
C LYS A 179 -20.14 2.44 7.51
N PHE A 180 -20.63 1.30 7.98
CA PHE A 180 -21.52 1.16 9.12
C PHE A 180 -20.79 0.50 10.29
N LEU A 181 -21.00 1.07 11.48
CA LEU A 181 -20.54 0.52 12.75
C LEU A 181 -21.75 0.24 13.63
N LYS A 182 -21.53 -0.56 14.69
CA LYS A 182 -22.55 -0.87 15.69
C LYS A 182 -22.40 0.11 16.87
N HIS A 183 -23.51 0.71 17.29
CA HIS A 183 -23.62 1.41 18.57
C HIS A 183 -24.84 0.85 19.31
N LYS A 184 -24.60 0.16 20.43
CA LYS A 184 -25.60 -0.69 21.09
C LYS A 184 -26.19 -1.66 20.07
N GLU A 185 -27.51 -1.87 20.00
CA GLU A 185 -28.12 -2.82 19.06
C GLU A 185 -28.44 -2.23 17.67
N SER A 186 -27.92 -1.04 17.34
CA SER A 186 -28.22 -0.38 16.06
C SER A 186 -26.97 -0.16 15.23
N LEU A 187 -27.11 -0.35 13.91
CA LEU A 187 -26.11 0.08 12.95
C LEU A 187 -26.28 1.56 12.66
N TYR A 188 -25.17 2.28 12.50
CA TYR A 188 -25.18 3.68 12.10
C TYR A 188 -24.13 3.93 11.02
N LEU A 189 -24.42 4.88 10.12
CA LEU A 189 -23.48 5.31 9.08
C LEU A 189 -22.34 6.10 9.75
N SER A 190 -21.17 5.46 9.86
CA SER A 190 -19.97 5.99 10.49
C SER A 190 -19.20 6.91 9.53
N SER A 191 -18.99 6.48 8.29
CA SER A 191 -18.35 7.29 7.26
C SER A 191 -18.89 6.99 5.88
N GLN A 192 -18.73 7.95 4.97
CA GLN A 192 -19.16 7.85 3.59
C GLN A 192 -18.09 8.48 2.68
N LYS A 193 -17.72 7.81 1.60
CA LYS A 193 -16.96 8.41 0.50
C LYS A 193 -17.87 8.58 -0.70
N LYS A 194 -17.76 9.72 -1.39
CA LYS A 194 -18.45 9.98 -2.66
C LYS A 194 -17.41 10.19 -3.75
N PHE A 195 -17.60 9.51 -4.88
CA PHE A 195 -16.66 9.50 -5.99
C PHE A 195 -17.27 10.24 -7.19
N PHE A 196 -16.50 11.16 -7.76
CA PHE A 196 -16.92 11.99 -8.87
C PHE A 196 -15.98 11.78 -10.05
N TYR A 197 -16.58 11.49 -11.21
CA TYR A 197 -15.87 11.14 -12.44
C TYR A 197 -16.14 12.19 -13.51
N ASN A 198 -15.18 12.36 -14.41
CA ASN A 198 -15.32 13.24 -15.56
C ASN A 198 -16.05 12.59 -16.73
N ALA A 199 -16.19 13.35 -17.82
CA ALA A 199 -16.80 12.87 -19.06
C ALA A 199 -16.07 11.65 -19.68
N LYS A 200 -14.77 11.47 -19.37
CA LYS A 200 -13.96 10.31 -19.79
C LYS A 200 -14.03 9.14 -18.81
N LYS A 201 -14.85 9.23 -17.75
CA LYS A 201 -15.00 8.23 -16.68
C LYS A 201 -13.74 8.05 -15.82
N GLU A 202 -12.89 9.06 -15.77
CA GLU A 202 -11.71 9.09 -14.89
C GLU A 202 -12.11 9.73 -13.56
N LEU A 203 -11.62 9.18 -12.43
CA LEU A 203 -11.85 9.76 -11.11
C LEU A 203 -11.15 11.13 -11.02
N GLU A 204 -11.91 12.17 -10.69
CA GLU A 204 -11.42 13.54 -10.52
C GLU A 204 -11.53 14.03 -9.09
N LYS A 205 -12.51 13.54 -8.32
CA LYS A 205 -12.70 14.00 -6.95
C LYS A 205 -13.29 12.91 -6.06
N THR A 206 -12.79 12.85 -4.82
CA THR A 206 -13.36 12.04 -3.74
C THR A 206 -13.68 12.94 -2.56
N GLU A 207 -14.92 12.89 -2.07
CA GLU A 207 -15.34 13.58 -0.85
C GLU A 207 -15.49 12.57 0.29
N HIS A 208 -14.86 12.86 1.43
CA HIS A 208 -14.86 12.02 2.61
C HIS A 208 -15.71 12.67 3.70
N TYR A 209 -16.77 11.97 4.07
CA TYR A 209 -17.67 12.33 5.15
C TYR A 209 -17.48 11.35 6.31
N GLY A 210 -17.57 11.86 7.53
CA GLY A 210 -17.53 11.01 8.70
C GLY A 210 -18.36 11.58 9.83
N ARG A 211 -18.79 10.70 10.73
CA ARG A 211 -19.70 11.06 11.82
C ARG A 211 -18.92 11.70 12.96
N TYR A 212 -19.39 12.85 13.40
CA TYR A 212 -18.93 13.56 14.59
C TYR A 212 -20.15 14.07 15.35
N ASP A 213 -20.27 13.75 16.64
CA ASP A 213 -21.39 14.14 17.49
C ASP A 213 -22.76 13.97 16.79
N SER A 214 -23.07 12.74 16.37
CA SER A 214 -24.30 12.35 15.68
C SER A 214 -24.54 12.94 14.28
N ASN A 215 -23.64 13.76 13.73
CA ASN A 215 -23.80 14.37 12.41
C ASN A 215 -22.69 13.95 11.43
N LEU A 216 -23.00 13.86 10.14
CA LEU A 216 -22.00 13.59 9.09
C LEU A 216 -21.42 14.90 8.58
N HIS A 217 -20.10 15.01 8.61
CA HIS A 217 -19.37 16.19 8.18
C HIS A 217 -18.40 15.85 7.06
N LEU A 218 -18.35 16.69 6.02
CA LEU A 218 -17.28 16.66 5.04
C LEU A 218 -15.99 17.09 5.75
N TYR A 219 -15.01 16.19 5.82
CA TYR A 219 -13.76 16.47 6.50
C TYR A 219 -12.54 16.39 5.61
N LYS A 220 -12.67 15.77 4.42
CA LYS A 220 -11.56 15.64 3.48
C LYS A 220 -12.06 15.59 2.03
N VAL A 221 -11.30 16.21 1.14
CA VAL A 221 -11.50 16.22 -0.31
C VAL A 221 -10.17 15.90 -0.97
N GLU A 222 -10.18 14.94 -1.89
CA GLU A 222 -9.04 14.60 -2.73
C GLU A 222 -9.41 14.89 -4.18
N GLU A 223 -8.57 15.61 -4.92
CA GLU A 223 -8.81 15.96 -6.32
C GLU A 223 -7.64 15.56 -7.21
N MET A 224 -7.97 15.17 -8.43
CA MET A 224 -7.03 14.76 -9.46
C MET A 224 -7.38 15.42 -10.78
N ILE A 225 -6.58 16.40 -11.17
CA ILE A 225 -6.79 17.20 -12.38
C ILE A 225 -5.78 16.75 -13.43
N ARG A 226 -6.26 16.38 -14.63
CA ARG A 226 -5.41 15.93 -15.74
C ARG A 226 -5.41 16.97 -16.85
N LYS A 227 -4.22 17.38 -17.32
CA LYS A 227 -4.08 18.35 -18.41
C LYS A 227 -2.86 17.98 -19.26
N GLY A 228 -3.10 17.48 -20.47
CA GLY A 228 -2.01 17.00 -21.33
C GLY A 228 -1.26 15.85 -20.66
N ASN A 229 0.06 15.99 -20.51
CA ASN A 229 0.93 15.05 -19.82
C ASN A 229 1.14 15.38 -18.33
N GLU A 230 0.38 16.33 -17.78
CA GLU A 230 0.42 16.68 -16.36
C GLU A 230 -0.76 16.10 -15.58
N ARG A 231 -0.47 15.69 -14.35
CA ARG A 231 -1.45 15.30 -13.33
C ARG A 231 -1.21 16.11 -12.07
N THR A 232 -2.22 16.86 -11.63
CA THR A 232 -2.22 17.58 -10.36
C THR A 232 -3.04 16.84 -9.32
N MET A 233 -2.46 16.58 -8.14
CA MET A 233 -3.10 15.95 -6.99
C MET A 233 -3.24 16.98 -5.87
N LYS A 234 -4.48 17.30 -5.48
CA LYS A 234 -4.79 18.25 -4.42
C LYS A 234 -5.50 17.55 -3.28
N HIS A 235 -5.23 17.98 -2.06
CA HIS A 235 -5.88 17.50 -0.86
C HIS A 235 -6.29 18.68 0.01
N SER A 236 -7.51 18.63 0.50
CA SER A 236 -7.98 19.52 1.55
C SER A 236 -8.58 18.68 2.67
N PHE A 237 -8.21 18.92 3.92
CA PHE A 237 -8.77 18.20 5.05
C PHE A 237 -8.85 19.08 6.30
N ILE A 238 -9.70 18.68 7.25
CA ILE A 238 -9.68 19.23 8.60
C ILE A 238 -8.56 18.51 9.35
N PRO A 239 -7.50 19.21 9.80
CA PRO A 239 -6.37 18.59 10.50
C PRO A 239 -6.86 17.71 11.66
N ASP A 240 -6.19 16.59 11.90
CA ASP A 240 -6.42 15.67 13.04
C ASP A 240 -7.81 15.03 13.16
N LEU A 241 -8.80 15.47 12.38
CA LEU A 241 -10.17 14.98 12.51
C LEU A 241 -10.30 13.51 12.10
N GLU A 242 -9.47 13.02 11.18
CA GLU A 242 -9.39 11.60 10.81
C GLU A 242 -9.16 10.67 12.02
N MET A 243 -8.53 11.18 13.10
CA MET A 243 -8.25 10.40 14.31
C MET A 243 -9.50 10.11 15.14
N VAL A 244 -10.54 10.95 15.05
CA VAL A 244 -11.71 10.89 15.93
C VAL A 244 -13.04 10.75 15.20
N ILE A 245 -13.02 10.84 13.87
CA ILE A 245 -14.21 10.75 13.04
C ILE A 245 -14.74 9.31 12.95
N GLY A 246 -16.05 9.16 12.81
CA GLY A 246 -16.72 7.87 12.63
C GLY A 246 -17.40 7.30 13.88
N HIS A 247 -17.28 7.96 15.02
CA HIS A 247 -17.97 7.59 16.25
C HIS A 247 -19.42 8.11 16.25
N TYR A 248 -20.31 7.39 16.95
CA TYR A 248 -21.73 7.76 16.99
C TYR A 248 -21.95 9.11 17.68
N ASP A 249 -21.42 9.26 18.89
CA ASP A 249 -21.50 10.46 19.73
C ASP A 249 -20.14 10.79 20.36
N LEU A 250 -20.03 11.97 20.99
CA LEU A 250 -18.79 12.38 21.65
C LEU A 250 -18.41 11.48 22.83
N ALA A 251 -19.38 10.93 23.55
CA ALA A 251 -19.10 10.07 24.69
C ALA A 251 -18.35 8.80 24.25
N THR A 252 -18.86 8.14 23.20
CA THR A 252 -18.24 6.95 22.60
C THR A 252 -16.83 7.25 22.09
N MET A 253 -16.66 8.42 21.46
CA MET A 253 -15.36 8.87 20.96
C MET A 253 -14.36 9.16 22.09
N HIS A 254 -14.80 9.85 23.16
CA HIS A 254 -13.96 10.13 24.32
C HIS A 254 -13.58 8.84 25.07
N ASP A 255 -14.48 7.87 25.17
CA ASP A 255 -14.19 6.56 25.76
C ASP A 255 -13.17 5.77 24.92
N HIS A 256 -13.19 5.91 23.60
CA HIS A 256 -12.13 5.38 22.74
C HIS A 256 -10.79 6.07 23.01
N LEU A 257 -10.75 7.41 23.01
CA LEU A 257 -9.52 8.17 23.29
C LEU A 257 -8.89 7.78 24.63
N ARG A 258 -9.67 7.62 25.71
CA ARG A 258 -9.15 7.18 27.01
C ARG A 258 -8.55 5.77 26.96
N ARG A 259 -9.21 4.83 26.27
CA ARG A 259 -8.70 3.46 26.13
C ARG A 259 -7.37 3.40 25.36
N GLU A 260 -7.17 4.33 24.43
CA GLU A 260 -5.92 4.47 23.68
C GLU A 260 -4.86 5.34 24.39
N ASN A 261 -5.08 5.70 25.67
CA ASN A 261 -4.21 6.60 26.46
C ASN A 261 -4.03 7.99 25.82
N MET A 262 -5.10 8.51 25.22
CA MET A 262 -5.17 9.82 24.57
C MET A 262 -6.09 10.79 25.32
N GLU A 263 -6.10 10.74 26.66
CA GLU A 263 -6.92 11.61 27.52
C GLU A 263 -6.78 13.10 27.19
N TRP A 264 -5.56 13.52 26.82
CA TRP A 264 -5.26 14.91 26.45
C TRP A 264 -6.11 15.40 25.26
N ALA A 265 -6.52 14.51 24.36
CA ALA A 265 -7.27 14.84 23.16
C ALA A 265 -8.77 15.08 23.45
N VAL A 266 -9.29 14.61 24.59
CA VAL A 266 -10.70 14.73 24.97
C VAL A 266 -11.15 16.19 25.07
N SER A 267 -10.30 17.07 25.60
CA SER A 267 -10.60 18.51 25.74
C SER A 267 -10.58 19.25 24.41
N ILE A 268 -9.75 18.80 23.47
CA ILE A 268 -9.59 19.36 22.12
C ILE A 268 -10.80 19.00 21.27
N PHE A 269 -11.14 17.71 21.20
CA PHE A 269 -12.24 17.20 20.40
C PHE A 269 -13.57 17.27 21.15
N ASN A 270 -14.06 18.49 21.35
CA ASN A 270 -15.35 18.77 21.96
C ASN A 270 -16.41 19.22 20.93
N LYS A 271 -17.64 19.51 21.36
CA LYS A 271 -18.75 19.94 20.49
C LYS A 271 -18.43 21.10 19.55
N GLN A 272 -17.51 21.99 19.95
CA GLN A 272 -17.14 23.19 19.20
C GLN A 272 -16.02 22.90 18.19
N TYR A 273 -15.35 21.75 18.26
CA TYR A 273 -14.23 21.43 17.37
C TYR A 273 -14.67 21.46 15.91
N ILE A 274 -15.72 20.70 15.55
CA ILE A 274 -16.16 20.59 14.16
C ILE A 274 -16.75 21.89 13.59
N THR A 275 -17.22 22.80 14.45
CA THR A 275 -17.79 24.09 14.03
C THR A 275 -16.74 25.18 13.88
N THR A 276 -15.59 25.02 14.53
CA THR A 276 -14.46 25.96 14.47
C THR A 276 -13.38 25.49 13.48
N ALA A 277 -13.18 24.19 13.38
CA ALA A 277 -12.24 23.57 12.46
C ALA A 277 -12.76 23.68 11.02
N LYS A 278 -11.93 24.23 10.14
CA LYS A 278 -12.26 24.42 8.73
C LYS A 278 -11.47 23.45 7.88
N LEU A 279 -12.02 23.11 6.72
CA LEU A 279 -11.30 22.39 5.68
C LEU A 279 -10.13 23.28 5.22
N GLN A 280 -8.91 22.81 5.38
CA GLN A 280 -7.70 23.51 4.98
C GLN A 280 -7.14 22.87 3.71
N THR A 281 -6.60 23.68 2.80
CA THR A 281 -5.91 23.19 1.60
C THR A 281 -4.44 23.00 1.93
N PHE A 282 -3.89 21.85 1.57
CA PHE A 282 -2.49 21.51 1.78
C PHE A 282 -1.70 21.60 0.48
N ASN A 283 -0.38 21.48 0.62
CA ASN A 283 0.54 21.39 -0.51
C ASN A 283 0.02 20.37 -1.52
N HIS A 284 0.09 20.72 -2.81
CA HIS A 284 -0.39 19.87 -3.88
C HIS A 284 0.78 19.41 -4.75
N THR A 285 0.63 18.26 -5.40
CA THR A 285 1.69 17.68 -6.23
C THR A 285 1.32 17.79 -7.70
N ILE A 286 2.27 18.19 -8.55
CA ILE A 286 2.15 18.13 -10.01
C ILE A 286 3.16 17.11 -10.52
N GLU A 287 2.69 16.10 -11.22
CA GLU A 287 3.49 15.10 -11.91
C GLU A 287 3.42 15.32 -13.42
N THR A 288 4.57 15.31 -14.07
CA THR A 288 4.69 15.37 -15.54
C THR A 288 5.23 14.04 -16.03
N VAL A 289 4.65 13.49 -17.09
CA VAL A 289 5.09 12.22 -17.70
C VAL A 289 5.66 12.41 -19.11
N ASP A 290 6.52 11.48 -19.53
CA ASP A 290 6.98 11.34 -20.92
C ASP A 290 5.95 10.62 -21.81
N ASP A 291 6.28 10.43 -23.09
CA ASP A 291 5.41 9.80 -24.08
C ASP A 291 5.10 8.32 -23.79
N GLN A 292 5.89 7.66 -22.94
CA GLN A 292 5.62 6.30 -22.48
C GLN A 292 4.84 6.27 -21.15
N GLY A 293 4.49 7.45 -20.61
CA GLY A 293 3.75 7.58 -19.36
C GLY A 293 4.62 7.48 -18.11
N ASN A 294 5.95 7.48 -18.24
CA ASN A 294 6.86 7.47 -17.10
C ASN A 294 7.04 8.88 -16.54
N ILE A 295 7.06 9.03 -15.21
CA ILE A 295 7.25 10.33 -14.55
C ILE A 295 8.63 10.88 -14.91
N VAL A 296 8.68 12.16 -15.30
CA VAL A 296 9.91 12.92 -15.58
C VAL A 296 10.11 14.11 -14.63
N GLU A 297 9.04 14.58 -13.99
CA GLU A 297 9.10 15.65 -13.01
C GLU A 297 7.99 15.49 -11.96
N THR A 298 8.33 15.77 -10.70
CA THR A 298 7.38 15.95 -9.60
C THR A 298 7.64 17.29 -8.92
N LYS A 299 6.62 18.14 -8.80
CA LYS A 299 6.68 19.40 -8.05
C LYS A 299 5.73 19.34 -6.87
N MET A 300 6.23 19.67 -5.67
CA MET A 300 5.40 19.99 -4.51
C MET A 300 5.16 21.49 -4.51
N MET A 301 3.89 21.88 -4.56
CA MET A 301 3.45 23.26 -4.68
C MET A 301 2.82 23.72 -3.37
N HIS A 302 3.10 24.95 -2.97
CA HIS A 302 2.45 25.60 -1.84
C HIS A 302 0.94 25.78 -2.12
N PRO A 303 0.06 25.62 -1.11
CA PRO A 303 -1.39 25.56 -1.28
C PRO A 303 -2.02 26.84 -1.86
N GLU A 304 -1.46 28.01 -1.57
CA GLU A 304 -2.16 29.29 -1.80
C GLU A 304 -1.53 30.18 -2.88
N ASN A 305 -0.21 30.17 -3.02
CA ASN A 305 0.54 31.13 -3.85
C ASN A 305 1.18 30.50 -5.09
N ASN A 306 0.95 29.20 -5.34
CA ASN A 306 1.55 28.42 -6.44
C ASN A 306 3.09 28.43 -6.45
N GLU A 307 3.73 28.65 -5.30
CA GLU A 307 5.18 28.55 -5.15
C GLU A 307 5.62 27.08 -5.18
N VAL A 308 6.75 26.78 -5.85
CA VAL A 308 7.35 25.43 -5.84
C VAL A 308 8.15 25.27 -4.55
N MET A 309 7.69 24.39 -3.65
CA MET A 309 8.36 24.10 -2.38
C MET A 309 9.44 23.02 -2.51
N ALA A 310 9.21 22.06 -3.39
CA ALA A 310 10.18 21.01 -3.68
C ALA A 310 10.02 20.54 -5.12
N LYS A 311 11.12 20.10 -5.73
CA LYS A 311 11.12 19.58 -7.09
C LYS A 311 12.02 18.35 -7.20
N VAL A 312 11.54 17.35 -7.91
CA VAL A 312 12.25 16.12 -8.24
C VAL A 312 12.20 15.93 -9.76
N LEU A 313 13.34 15.57 -10.35
CA LEU A 313 13.47 15.28 -11.77
C LEU A 313 13.85 13.83 -11.98
N TYR A 314 13.35 13.21 -13.04
CA TYR A 314 13.67 11.84 -13.40
C TYR A 314 14.25 11.80 -14.81
N ARG A 315 15.41 11.15 -14.96
CA ARG A 315 16.00 10.82 -16.25
C ARG A 315 15.68 9.37 -16.57
N ASN A 316 14.74 9.16 -17.48
CA ASN A 316 14.38 7.86 -18.01
C ASN A 316 15.24 7.58 -19.25
N GLU A 317 16.08 6.55 -19.20
CA GLU A 317 16.87 6.11 -20.35
C GLU A 317 16.31 4.80 -20.88
N TYR A 318 16.17 4.72 -22.20
CA TYR A 318 15.64 3.55 -22.89
C TYR A 318 16.72 2.94 -23.76
N ASN A 319 16.79 1.61 -23.80
CA ASN A 319 17.74 0.90 -24.67
C ASN A 319 17.29 0.93 -26.14
N ASP A 320 18.11 0.34 -27.02
CA ASP A 320 17.86 0.27 -28.47
C ASP A 320 16.53 -0.42 -28.86
N LYS A 321 15.90 -1.12 -27.92
CA LYS A 321 14.61 -1.80 -28.08
C LYS A 321 13.46 -1.04 -27.41
N SER A 322 13.69 0.23 -27.05
CA SER A 322 12.76 1.13 -26.37
C SER A 322 12.26 0.63 -25.01
N LEU A 323 13.03 -0.23 -24.34
CA LEU A 323 12.74 -0.67 -22.98
C LEU A 323 13.50 0.19 -21.98
N LEU A 324 12.85 0.55 -20.88
CA LEU A 324 13.42 1.39 -19.82
C LEU A 324 14.64 0.69 -19.20
N GLU A 325 15.83 1.26 -19.33
CA GLU A 325 17.08 0.72 -18.82
C GLU A 325 17.49 1.39 -17.50
N PHE A 326 17.30 2.71 -17.40
CA PHE A 326 17.60 3.47 -16.19
C PHE A 326 16.48 4.45 -15.83
N VAL A 327 16.25 4.60 -14.53
CA VAL A 327 15.55 5.75 -13.96
C VAL A 327 16.46 6.37 -12.92
N ILE A 328 16.93 7.59 -13.20
CA ILE A 328 17.79 8.34 -12.27
C ILE A 328 16.99 9.49 -11.71
N CYS A 329 16.91 9.54 -10.38
CA CYS A 329 16.11 10.52 -9.65
C CYS A 329 17.01 11.61 -9.09
N TYR A 330 16.69 12.86 -9.37
CA TYR A 330 17.41 14.04 -8.87
C TYR A 330 16.51 14.87 -7.97
N ARG A 331 16.96 15.16 -6.74
CA ARG A 331 16.36 16.20 -5.91
C ARG A 331 16.91 17.56 -6.35
N VAL A 332 16.04 18.54 -6.51
CA VAL A 332 16.47 19.93 -6.75
C VAL A 332 16.57 20.64 -5.40
N THR A 333 17.75 21.18 -5.09
CA THR A 333 18.01 21.94 -3.85
C THR A 333 17.37 23.33 -3.91
N GLU A 334 17.33 24.03 -2.77
CA GLU A 334 16.85 25.41 -2.69
C GLU A 334 17.65 26.38 -3.61
N GLU A 335 18.92 26.08 -3.86
CA GLU A 335 19.79 26.82 -4.78
C GLU A 335 19.55 26.47 -6.26
N GLY A 336 18.61 25.55 -6.55
CA GLY A 336 18.28 25.11 -7.90
C GLY A 336 19.22 24.04 -8.48
N LYS A 337 20.15 23.52 -7.69
CA LYS A 337 21.08 22.46 -8.12
C LYS A 337 20.39 21.09 -8.08
N ALA A 338 20.56 20.30 -9.13
CA ALA A 338 20.08 18.92 -9.17
C ALA A 338 21.13 17.97 -8.57
N GLU A 339 20.73 17.18 -7.58
CA GLU A 339 21.57 16.19 -6.90
C GLU A 339 20.95 14.81 -7.05
N GLU A 340 21.72 13.84 -7.55
CA GLU A 340 21.26 12.46 -7.72
C GLU A 340 20.92 11.88 -6.35
N SER A 341 19.71 11.37 -6.21
CA SER A 341 19.17 10.81 -4.96
C SER A 341 19.06 9.29 -5.01
N SER A 342 18.79 8.73 -6.19
CA SER A 342 18.68 7.30 -6.40
C SER A 342 18.73 6.93 -7.87
N ILE A 343 19.07 5.67 -8.13
CA ILE A 343 19.08 5.05 -9.45
C ILE A 343 18.37 3.70 -9.41
N ARG A 344 17.56 3.45 -10.44
CA ARG A 344 16.98 2.14 -10.74
C ARG A 344 17.51 1.68 -12.08
N LYS A 345 18.01 0.45 -12.14
CA LYS A 345 18.50 -0.17 -13.38
C LYS A 345 17.75 -1.46 -13.67
N PHE A 346 17.36 -1.64 -14.92
CA PHE A 346 16.63 -2.80 -15.41
C PHE A 346 17.52 -3.61 -16.37
N TYR A 347 17.55 -4.92 -16.16
CA TYR A 347 18.30 -5.85 -17.01
C TYR A 347 17.32 -6.79 -17.70
N TYR A 348 17.43 -6.88 -19.02
CA TYR A 348 16.59 -7.75 -19.84
C TYR A 348 17.41 -8.91 -20.39
N LYS A 349 16.73 -10.01 -20.71
CA LYS A 349 17.34 -11.15 -21.41
C LYS A 349 17.51 -10.77 -22.88
N ASP A 350 18.73 -10.83 -23.40
CA ASP A 350 19.11 -10.51 -24.79
C ASP A 350 18.22 -11.10 -25.88
#